data_AF-A0A5C3P6U5-F1
#
_entry.id   AF-A0A5C3P6U5-F1
#
_cell.length_a   1.000
_cell.length_b   1.000
_cell.length_c   1.000
_cell.angle_alpha   90.00
_cell.angle_beta   90.00
_cell.angle_gamma   90.00
#
_symmetry.space_group_name_H-M   'P 1'
#
loop_
_entity.id
_entity.type
_entity.pdbx_description
1 polymer ?
#
loop_
_entity_poly.entity_id
_entity_poly.type
_entity_poly.pdbx_seq_one_letter_code
_entity_poly.pdbx_strand_id
1 'polypeptide(L)'
;MANSSAKCAIREVAKDVWTFSCPFSRFNLFPVGGRSTAIKLSNGDVWVLASTPLDEATKAKLGEIGPVKWIIGADAVHHLFLGDYKKQYPDAKVIAVDEAAKKKEKEGLKFDGLWGADPPNSKYGFEDDIKHCYFSGFKNKDVAFFHAASKTMIEADLLFNLPATEQYSMTGSSGKFPFFAKLDPYTWAHKKFAWSLGVDKEAMKRDVKTVAGWDFERIIPCHGDVIEKDGKKAWMEAYKWYLD
;
A
#
# COMPACT_ATOMS: atom_id res chain seq x y z
N MET A 1 -14.53 -0.18 -14.02
CA MET A 1 -13.50 0.09 -15.04
C MET A 1 -12.68 1.24 -14.50
N ALA A 2 -11.35 1.07 -14.33
CA ALA A 2 -10.49 2.18 -13.94
C ALA A 2 -10.48 3.20 -15.07
N ASN A 3 -10.83 4.46 -14.75
CA ASN A 3 -10.93 5.51 -15.74
C ASN A 3 -9.52 5.90 -16.18
N SER A 4 -9.13 5.57 -17.43
CA SER A 4 -7.77 5.80 -17.97
C SER A 4 -7.41 7.29 -18.17
N SER A 5 -8.28 8.21 -17.75
CA SER A 5 -8.10 9.66 -17.79
C SER A 5 -7.95 10.32 -16.41
N ALA A 6 -7.93 9.51 -15.34
CA ALA A 6 -7.84 10.02 -13.98
C ALA A 6 -6.46 10.60 -13.67
N LYS A 7 -6.37 11.93 -13.51
CA LYS A 7 -5.14 12.61 -13.10
C LYS A 7 -4.80 12.25 -11.66
N CYS A 8 -3.58 11.76 -11.44
CA CYS A 8 -3.05 11.50 -10.11
C CYS A 8 -2.34 12.74 -9.55
N ALA A 9 -2.54 13.03 -8.26
CA ALA A 9 -1.69 13.96 -7.53
C ALA A 9 -0.36 13.27 -7.20
N ILE A 10 0.76 13.92 -7.54
CA ILE A 10 2.11 13.42 -7.29
C ILE A 10 2.75 14.29 -6.23
N ARG A 11 3.23 13.68 -5.14
CA ARG A 11 3.84 14.42 -4.03
C ARG A 11 5.01 13.66 -3.44
N GLU A 12 6.10 14.36 -3.15
CA GLU A 12 7.15 13.86 -2.26
C GLU A 12 6.73 14.12 -0.82
N VAL A 13 6.47 13.06 -0.06
CA VAL A 13 5.87 13.17 1.29
C VAL A 13 6.93 13.15 2.40
N ALA A 14 8.06 12.55 2.09
CA ALA A 14 9.30 12.60 2.84
C ALA A 14 10.44 12.50 1.82
N LYS A 15 11.67 12.86 2.22
CA LYS A 15 12.83 12.70 1.37
C LYS A 15 12.87 11.27 0.80
N ASP A 16 12.98 11.17 -0.52
CA ASP A 16 13.07 9.91 -1.26
C ASP A 16 11.81 9.02 -1.22
N VAL A 17 10.65 9.58 -0.82
CA VAL A 17 9.36 8.87 -0.76
C VAL A 17 8.27 9.66 -1.48
N TRP A 18 7.73 9.11 -2.55
CA TRP A 18 6.70 9.72 -3.40
C TRP A 18 5.39 8.96 -3.38
N THR A 19 4.28 9.69 -3.38
CA THR A 19 2.92 9.15 -3.53
C THR A 19 2.33 9.55 -4.88
N PHE A 20 1.54 8.65 -5.45
CA PHE A 20 0.78 8.82 -6.68
C PHE A 20 -0.70 8.57 -6.37
N SER A 21 -1.40 9.62 -6.01
CA SER A 21 -2.74 9.57 -5.43
C SER A 21 -3.79 9.82 -6.51
N CYS A 22 -4.56 8.80 -6.86
CA CYS A 22 -5.51 8.83 -7.97
C CYS A 22 -6.95 8.60 -7.47
N PRO A 23 -7.97 9.15 -8.14
CA PRO A 23 -9.36 8.91 -7.75
C PRO A 23 -9.74 7.46 -8.03
N PHE A 24 -10.33 6.79 -7.05
CA PHE A 24 -10.83 5.42 -7.18
C PHE A 24 -12.06 5.22 -6.32
N SER A 25 -13.13 4.69 -6.94
CA SER A 25 -14.40 4.41 -6.27
C SER A 25 -14.69 2.93 -6.30
N ARG A 26 -14.89 2.33 -5.12
CA ARG A 26 -15.27 0.94 -5.01
C ARG A 26 -16.76 0.80 -5.32
N PHE A 27 -17.08 -0.12 -6.23
CA PHE A 27 -18.44 -0.32 -6.76
C PHE A 27 -19.09 0.94 -7.35
N ASN A 28 -18.28 1.93 -7.78
CA ASN A 28 -18.73 3.27 -8.19
C ASN A 28 -19.53 4.04 -7.11
N LEU A 29 -19.53 3.59 -5.86
CA LEU A 29 -20.32 4.14 -4.75
C LEU A 29 -19.46 4.71 -3.62
N PHE A 30 -18.30 4.11 -3.37
CA PHE A 30 -17.48 4.43 -2.20
C PHE A 30 -16.14 5.03 -2.64
N PRO A 31 -15.97 6.38 -2.57
CA PRO A 31 -14.78 7.06 -3.05
C PRO A 31 -13.62 6.88 -2.06
N VAL A 32 -12.97 5.72 -2.10
CA VAL A 32 -11.87 5.35 -1.19
C VAL A 32 -10.50 5.86 -1.66
N GLY A 33 -10.41 6.34 -2.91
CA GLY A 33 -9.15 6.74 -3.54
C GLY A 33 -8.23 5.55 -3.81
N GLY A 34 -7.17 5.74 -4.59
CA GLY A 34 -6.10 4.75 -4.75
C GLY A 34 -4.74 5.43 -4.72
N ARG A 35 -3.70 4.76 -4.22
CA ARG A 35 -2.36 5.35 -4.12
C ARG A 35 -1.28 4.31 -4.41
N SER A 36 -0.41 4.60 -5.38
CA SER A 36 0.90 3.94 -5.45
C SER A 36 1.91 4.73 -4.62
N THR A 37 2.93 4.04 -4.13
CA THR A 37 4.05 4.65 -3.39
C THR A 37 5.37 4.19 -4.01
N ALA A 38 6.26 5.12 -4.32
CA ALA A 38 7.61 4.83 -4.78
C ALA A 38 8.64 5.33 -3.77
N ILE A 39 9.68 4.54 -3.54
CA ILE A 39 10.78 4.87 -2.64
C ILE A 39 12.08 4.68 -3.41
N LYS A 40 12.93 5.71 -3.38
CA LYS A 40 14.32 5.58 -3.85
C LYS A 40 15.14 5.00 -2.71
N LEU A 41 15.71 3.82 -2.93
CA LEU A 41 16.52 3.13 -1.94
C LEU A 41 17.94 3.70 -1.88
N SER A 42 18.70 3.34 -0.84
CA SER A 42 20.06 3.82 -0.63
C SER A 42 21.02 3.51 -1.79
N ASN A 43 20.75 2.45 -2.56
CA ASN A 43 21.51 2.06 -3.74
C ASN A 43 21.13 2.85 -5.02
N GLY A 44 20.13 3.75 -4.94
CA GLY A 44 19.63 4.56 -6.05
C GLY A 44 18.53 3.92 -6.89
N ASP A 45 18.22 2.63 -6.69
CA ASP A 45 17.11 1.94 -7.35
C ASP A 45 15.76 2.34 -6.73
N VAL A 46 14.68 2.08 -7.47
CA VAL A 46 13.31 2.39 -7.04
C VAL A 46 12.53 1.13 -6.71
N TRP A 47 11.96 1.14 -5.51
CA TRP A 47 10.93 0.22 -5.04
C TRP A 47 9.57 0.88 -5.22
N VAL A 48 8.60 0.20 -5.83
CA VAL A 48 7.25 0.76 -6.06
C VAL A 48 6.14 -0.21 -5.65
N LEU A 49 5.28 0.23 -4.72
CA LEU A 49 3.97 -0.38 -4.49
C LEU A 49 3.03 0.09 -5.59
N ALA A 50 2.73 -0.80 -6.54
CA ALA A 50 2.01 -0.49 -7.76
C ALA A 50 0.49 -0.74 -7.60
N SER A 51 -0.21 0.28 -7.10
CA SER A 51 -1.65 0.23 -6.76
C SER A 51 -2.52 1.18 -7.60
N THR A 52 -1.94 1.93 -8.53
CA THR A 52 -2.65 2.89 -9.38
C THR A 52 -2.21 2.77 -10.84
N PRO A 53 -2.99 3.30 -11.81
CA PRO A 53 -2.61 3.27 -13.22
C PRO A 53 -1.23 3.89 -13.46
N LEU A 54 -0.48 3.32 -14.40
CA LEU A 54 0.82 3.82 -14.83
C LEU A 54 0.66 4.84 -15.97
N ASP A 55 0.11 6.02 -15.66
CA ASP A 55 -0.06 7.10 -16.63
C ASP A 55 1.27 7.78 -17.02
N GLU A 56 1.25 8.66 -18.02
CA GLU A 56 2.46 9.34 -18.49
C GLU A 56 3.13 10.18 -17.40
N ALA A 57 2.36 10.83 -16.53
CA ALA A 57 2.90 11.64 -15.43
C ALA A 57 3.61 10.75 -14.39
N THR A 58 3.02 9.61 -14.06
CA THR A 58 3.60 8.61 -13.14
C THR A 58 4.89 8.04 -13.74
N LYS A 59 4.89 7.67 -15.03
CA LYS A 59 6.11 7.18 -15.72
C LYS A 59 7.22 8.23 -15.75
N ALA A 60 6.90 9.46 -16.12
CA ALA A 60 7.85 10.55 -16.15
C ALA A 60 8.48 10.75 -14.77
N LYS A 61 7.66 10.78 -13.71
CA LYS A 61 8.18 10.97 -12.36
C LYS A 61 9.02 9.79 -11.88
N LEU A 62 8.60 8.55 -12.13
CA LEU A 62 9.41 7.36 -11.79
C LEU A 62 10.78 7.41 -12.50
N GLY A 63 10.81 7.84 -13.77
CA GLY A 63 12.07 8.03 -14.51
C GLY A 63 12.98 9.11 -13.92
N GLU A 64 12.44 10.17 -13.33
CA GLU A 64 13.23 11.18 -12.60
C GLU A 64 13.80 10.64 -11.28
N ILE A 65 13.06 9.76 -10.59
CA ILE A 65 13.47 9.23 -9.28
C ILE A 65 14.67 8.29 -9.44
N GLY A 66 14.56 7.32 -10.35
CA GLY A 66 15.59 6.31 -10.59
C GLY A 66 15.07 5.05 -11.30
N PRO A 67 15.95 4.07 -11.55
CA PRO A 67 15.57 2.81 -12.20
C PRO A 67 14.65 1.97 -11.30
N VAL A 68 13.45 1.65 -11.80
CA VAL A 68 12.51 0.77 -11.08
C VAL A 68 13.05 -0.65 -11.05
N LYS A 69 13.29 -1.18 -9.84
CA LYS A 69 13.88 -2.48 -9.60
C LYS A 69 12.94 -3.47 -8.91
N TRP A 70 11.97 -2.98 -8.13
CA TRP A 70 10.94 -3.82 -7.50
C TRP A 70 9.54 -3.24 -7.73
N ILE A 71 8.64 -4.08 -8.22
CA ILE A 71 7.21 -3.83 -8.36
C ILE A 71 6.50 -4.70 -7.33
N ILE A 72 5.73 -4.06 -6.44
CA ILE A 72 5.16 -4.71 -5.27
C ILE A 72 3.63 -4.77 -5.36
N GLY A 73 3.10 -5.98 -5.22
CA GLY A 73 1.68 -6.27 -4.98
C GLY A 73 1.45 -6.56 -3.50
N ALA A 74 1.08 -5.53 -2.74
CA ALA A 74 1.05 -5.58 -1.27
C ALA A 74 -0.05 -6.49 -0.69
N ASP A 75 -1.14 -6.72 -1.43
CA ASP A 75 -2.20 -7.63 -1.00
C ASP A 75 -2.92 -8.33 -2.17
N ALA A 76 -3.92 -9.15 -1.85
CA ALA A 76 -4.67 -9.92 -2.85
C ALA A 76 -5.51 -9.05 -3.81
N VAL A 77 -5.82 -7.78 -3.50
CA VAL A 77 -6.73 -6.93 -4.30
C VAL A 77 -6.03 -5.80 -5.04
N HIS A 78 -4.79 -5.48 -4.67
CA HIS A 78 -3.92 -4.47 -5.28
C HIS A 78 -3.01 -5.06 -6.37
N HIS A 79 -3.55 -6.00 -7.16
CA HIS A 79 -2.81 -6.69 -8.23
C HIS A 79 -3.07 -6.13 -9.64
N LEU A 80 -4.07 -5.25 -9.78
CA LEU A 80 -4.62 -4.86 -11.09
C LEU A 80 -3.56 -4.29 -12.05
N PHE A 81 -2.64 -3.47 -11.55
CA PHE A 81 -1.67 -2.72 -12.34
C PHE A 81 -0.29 -3.37 -12.45
N LEU A 82 -0.04 -4.49 -11.76
CA LEU A 82 1.28 -5.14 -11.75
C LEU A 82 1.78 -5.48 -13.15
N GLY A 83 0.88 -5.93 -14.04
CA GLY A 83 1.21 -6.26 -15.42
C GLY A 83 1.67 -5.05 -16.24
N ASP A 84 0.98 -3.90 -16.09
CA ASP A 84 1.33 -2.67 -16.80
C ASP A 84 2.70 -2.14 -16.35
N TYR A 85 2.97 -2.18 -15.04
CA TYR A 85 4.28 -1.83 -14.49
C TYR A 85 5.37 -2.77 -14.99
N LYS A 86 5.14 -4.09 -14.97
CA LYS A 86 6.14 -5.05 -15.45
C LYS A 86 6.41 -4.92 -16.94
N LYS A 87 5.39 -4.58 -17.74
CA LYS A 87 5.56 -4.29 -19.17
C LYS A 87 6.43 -3.05 -19.41
N GLN A 88 6.26 -2.00 -18.59
CA GLN A 88 7.06 -0.78 -18.68
C GLN A 88 8.49 -0.95 -18.13
N TYR A 89 8.65 -1.77 -17.09
CA TYR A 89 9.93 -2.02 -16.41
C TYR A 89 10.26 -3.52 -16.46
N PRO A 90 10.68 -4.05 -17.62
CA PRO A 90 10.84 -5.49 -17.84
C PRO A 90 11.91 -6.13 -16.93
N ASP A 91 12.90 -5.36 -16.48
CA ASP A 91 13.98 -5.84 -15.62
C ASP A 91 13.64 -5.77 -14.11
N ALA A 92 12.53 -5.12 -13.75
CA ALA A 92 12.09 -5.01 -12.36
C ALA A 92 11.55 -6.35 -11.85
N LYS A 93 11.91 -6.75 -10.63
CA LYS A 93 11.34 -7.93 -9.98
C LYS A 93 9.89 -7.65 -9.58
N VAL A 94 8.99 -8.61 -9.78
CA VAL A 94 7.61 -8.53 -9.30
C VAL A 94 7.48 -9.38 -8.04
N ILE A 95 7.28 -8.75 -6.89
CA ILE A 95 7.07 -9.42 -5.61
C ILE A 95 5.65 -9.14 -5.14
N ALA A 96 4.89 -10.17 -4.78
CA ALA A 96 3.50 -9.99 -4.37
C ALA A 96 3.07 -11.02 -3.33
N VAL A 97 1.89 -10.87 -2.76
CA VAL A 97 1.28 -11.98 -2.01
C VAL A 97 0.84 -13.08 -2.97
N ASP A 98 0.92 -14.35 -2.54
CA ASP A 98 0.54 -15.52 -3.34
C ASP A 98 -0.90 -15.41 -3.90
N GLU A 99 -1.82 -14.84 -3.14
CA GLU A 99 -3.19 -14.59 -3.56
C GLU A 99 -3.32 -13.61 -4.74
N ALA A 100 -2.42 -12.65 -4.87
CA ALA A 100 -2.36 -11.75 -6.03
C ALA A 100 -1.84 -12.50 -7.26
N ALA A 101 -0.83 -13.36 -7.09
CA ALA A 101 -0.26 -14.15 -8.17
C ALA A 101 -1.27 -15.15 -8.75
N LYS A 102 -2.03 -15.85 -7.90
CA LYS A 102 -3.12 -16.74 -8.33
C LYS A 102 -4.17 -16.02 -9.19
N LYS A 103 -4.45 -14.74 -8.92
CA LYS A 103 -5.37 -13.94 -9.73
C LYS A 103 -4.80 -13.49 -11.08
N LYS A 104 -3.47 -13.50 -11.23
CA LYS A 104 -2.75 -13.10 -12.43
C LYS A 104 -2.19 -14.28 -13.24
N GLU A 105 -2.39 -15.52 -12.77
CA GLU A 105 -1.90 -16.75 -13.42
C GLU A 105 -2.28 -16.84 -14.91
N LYS A 106 -3.55 -16.52 -15.24
CA LYS A 106 -4.05 -16.53 -16.62
C LYS A 106 -3.49 -15.42 -17.51
N GLU A 107 -2.89 -14.39 -16.92
CA GLU A 107 -2.30 -13.26 -17.64
C GLU A 107 -0.81 -13.49 -17.96
N GLY A 108 -0.22 -14.60 -17.49
CA GLY A 108 1.18 -14.95 -17.76
C GLY A 108 2.21 -14.06 -17.05
N LEU A 109 1.78 -13.28 -16.05
CA LEU A 109 2.67 -12.45 -15.25
C LEU A 109 3.58 -13.34 -14.39
N LYS A 110 4.90 -13.18 -14.55
CA LYS A 110 5.90 -13.87 -13.73
C LYS A 110 6.14 -13.11 -12.45
N PHE A 111 6.24 -13.85 -11.35
CA PHE A 111 6.56 -13.33 -10.02
C PHE A 111 7.92 -13.86 -9.60
N ASP A 112 8.76 -12.96 -9.08
CA ASP A 112 10.13 -13.23 -8.64
C ASP A 112 10.19 -13.54 -7.12
N GLY A 113 9.07 -13.36 -6.41
CA GLY A 113 8.91 -13.67 -5.00
C GLY A 113 7.47 -13.55 -4.54
N LEU A 114 7.07 -14.40 -3.59
CA LEU A 114 5.70 -14.56 -3.13
C LEU A 114 5.60 -14.69 -1.61
N TRP A 115 5.05 -13.67 -0.94
CA TRP A 115 4.64 -13.82 0.45
C TRP A 115 3.50 -14.83 0.56
N GLY A 116 3.63 -15.78 1.49
CA GLY A 116 2.65 -16.85 1.70
C GLY A 116 2.95 -18.15 0.94
N ALA A 117 3.85 -18.12 -0.05
CA ALA A 117 4.35 -19.32 -0.73
C ALA A 117 5.85 -19.55 -0.45
N ASP A 118 6.64 -18.48 -0.41
CA ASP A 118 8.06 -18.56 -0.06
C ASP A 118 8.26 -18.80 1.45
N PRO A 119 9.44 -19.31 1.86
CA PRO A 119 9.80 -19.39 3.26
C PRO A 119 9.62 -18.04 4.00
N PRO A 120 9.14 -18.01 5.26
CA PRO A 120 8.84 -16.77 5.98
C PRO A 120 10.00 -15.77 6.11
N ASN A 121 11.25 -16.23 6.04
CA ASN A 121 12.45 -15.41 6.18
C ASN A 121 13.13 -15.11 4.83
N SER A 122 12.43 -15.31 3.72
CA SER A 122 12.94 -14.98 2.39
C SER A 122 13.26 -13.50 2.27
N LYS A 123 14.33 -13.19 1.55
CA LYS A 123 14.75 -11.84 1.19
C LYS A 123 14.67 -11.64 -0.32
N TYR A 124 14.19 -10.49 -0.75
CA TYR A 124 13.95 -10.14 -2.15
C TYR A 124 14.96 -9.12 -2.71
N GLY A 125 15.77 -8.54 -1.82
CA GLY A 125 16.91 -7.68 -2.12
C GLY A 125 16.72 -6.21 -1.76
N PHE A 126 15.56 -5.80 -1.25
CA PHE A 126 15.30 -4.43 -0.81
C PHE A 126 15.44 -4.25 0.71
N GLU A 127 15.70 -5.34 1.46
CA GLU A 127 15.60 -5.39 2.91
C GLU A 127 16.66 -4.59 3.67
N ASP A 128 17.71 -4.12 2.98
CA ASP A 128 18.70 -3.19 3.55
C ASP A 128 18.07 -1.82 3.87
N ASP A 129 17.03 -1.43 3.13
CA ASP A 129 16.32 -0.15 3.28
C ASP A 129 14.89 -0.32 3.84
N ILE A 130 14.19 -1.39 3.45
CA ILE A 130 12.77 -1.59 3.75
C ILE A 130 12.54 -2.91 4.49
N LYS A 131 12.05 -2.83 5.72
CA LYS A 131 11.53 -4.01 6.45
C LYS A 131 10.13 -4.35 5.93
N HIS A 132 9.72 -5.61 6.03
CA HIS A 132 8.36 -6.02 5.71
C HIS A 132 7.80 -7.02 6.73
N CYS A 133 6.47 -7.05 6.87
CA CYS A 133 5.75 -7.98 7.74
C CYS A 133 4.51 -8.47 7.01
N TYR A 134 4.45 -9.78 6.73
CA TYR A 134 3.33 -10.42 6.05
C TYR A 134 2.20 -10.77 7.03
N PHE A 135 1.02 -10.20 6.82
CA PHE A 135 -0.18 -10.43 7.61
C PHE A 135 -0.96 -11.64 7.09
N SER A 136 -0.46 -12.84 7.40
CA SER A 136 -1.09 -14.10 6.99
C SER A 136 -2.50 -14.28 7.54
N GLY A 137 -2.82 -13.61 8.67
CA GLY A 137 -4.13 -13.66 9.31
C GLY A 137 -5.16 -12.67 8.77
N PHE A 138 -4.76 -11.74 7.90
CA PHE A 138 -5.67 -10.76 7.32
C PHE A 138 -6.42 -11.36 6.11
N LYS A 139 -7.69 -11.02 5.91
CA LYS A 139 -8.54 -11.64 4.88
C LYS A 139 -7.99 -11.49 3.47
N ASN A 140 -7.43 -10.32 3.17
CA ASN A 140 -6.84 -10.02 1.86
C ASN A 140 -5.36 -10.40 1.76
N LYS A 141 -4.74 -10.91 2.85
CA LYS A 141 -3.29 -11.09 2.98
C LYS A 141 -2.53 -9.82 2.61
N ASP A 142 -2.09 -9.06 3.60
CA ASP A 142 -1.41 -7.78 3.36
C ASP A 142 0.04 -7.86 3.79
N VAL A 143 0.85 -6.90 3.37
CA VAL A 143 2.22 -6.74 3.79
C VAL A 143 2.42 -5.30 4.21
N ALA A 144 2.74 -5.10 5.49
CA ALA A 144 3.23 -3.80 5.94
C ALA A 144 4.71 -3.68 5.59
N PHE A 145 5.12 -2.50 5.11
CA PHE A 145 6.50 -2.16 4.78
C PHE A 145 6.96 -1.00 5.66
N PHE A 146 8.24 -0.97 6.03
CA PHE A 146 8.82 0.11 6.81
C PHE A 146 10.15 0.56 6.23
N HIS A 147 10.15 1.77 5.67
CA HIS A 147 11.35 2.45 5.22
C HIS A 147 11.98 3.21 6.39
N ALA A 148 13.14 2.73 6.85
CA ALA A 148 13.74 3.18 8.10
C ALA A 148 14.25 4.63 8.01
N ALA A 149 14.87 5.01 6.88
CA ALA A 149 15.48 6.33 6.71
C ALA A 149 14.45 7.48 6.80
N SER A 150 13.23 7.28 6.27
CA SER A 150 12.15 8.27 6.31
C SER A 150 11.17 8.08 7.46
N LYS A 151 11.35 7.03 8.28
CA LYS A 151 10.40 6.58 9.31
C LYS A 151 8.96 6.44 8.80
N THR A 152 8.80 5.83 7.62
CA THR A 152 7.50 5.70 6.96
C THR A 152 7.08 4.25 6.89
N MET A 153 5.88 3.95 7.39
CA MET A 153 5.20 2.68 7.17
C MET A 153 4.26 2.80 5.95
N ILE A 154 4.26 1.78 5.10
CA ILE A 154 3.44 1.69 3.89
C ILE A 154 2.63 0.40 3.96
N GLU A 155 1.34 0.46 3.65
CA GLU A 155 0.47 -0.72 3.59
C GLU A 155 -0.68 -0.48 2.61
N ALA A 156 -1.38 -1.56 2.25
CA ALA A 156 -2.52 -1.48 1.35
C ALA A 156 -3.85 -1.26 2.08
N ASP A 157 -4.40 -2.33 2.66
CA ASP A 157 -5.74 -2.43 3.22
C ASP A 157 -5.76 -2.65 4.75
N LEU A 158 -4.60 -2.72 5.41
CA LEU A 158 -4.48 -2.87 6.87
C LEU A 158 -5.12 -1.68 7.59
N LEU A 159 -4.92 -0.47 7.06
CA LEU A 159 -5.44 0.74 7.67
C LEU A 159 -5.96 1.72 6.60
N PHE A 160 -7.23 2.10 6.75
CA PHE A 160 -7.81 3.18 5.97
C PHE A 160 -7.70 4.50 6.76
N ASN A 161 -7.47 5.60 6.05
CA ASN A 161 -7.51 6.95 6.64
C ASN A 161 -8.41 7.88 5.81
N LEU A 162 -9.69 7.50 5.69
CA LEU A 162 -10.66 8.23 4.88
C LEU A 162 -11.15 9.50 5.60
N PRO A 163 -11.41 10.60 4.89
CA PRO A 163 -11.64 10.72 3.44
C PRO A 163 -10.38 10.68 2.55
N ALA A 164 -10.58 10.42 1.27
CA ALA A 164 -9.54 10.35 0.24
C ALA A 164 -9.27 11.74 -0.40
N THR A 165 -8.93 12.74 0.41
CA THR A 165 -8.87 14.14 -0.03
C THR A 165 -7.81 14.37 -1.11
N GLU A 166 -6.57 13.89 -0.89
CA GLU A 166 -5.47 14.03 -1.85
C GLU A 166 -5.75 13.28 -3.15
N GLN A 167 -6.31 12.08 -3.05
CA GLN A 167 -6.60 11.19 -4.18
C GLN A 167 -7.68 11.76 -5.11
N TYR A 168 -8.53 12.65 -4.60
CA TYR A 168 -9.55 13.36 -5.39
C TYR A 168 -9.19 14.81 -5.70
N SER A 169 -8.04 15.32 -5.23
CA SER A 169 -7.64 16.74 -5.33
C SER A 169 -7.51 17.27 -6.76
N MET A 170 -7.23 16.39 -7.71
CA MET A 170 -7.09 16.72 -9.14
C MET A 170 -8.40 16.50 -9.94
N THR A 171 -9.52 16.33 -9.25
CA THR A 171 -10.84 16.06 -9.84
C THR A 171 -11.88 17.10 -9.43
N GLY A 172 -12.99 17.19 -10.17
CA GLY A 172 -14.16 17.95 -9.74
C GLY A 172 -15.06 17.21 -8.73
N SER A 173 -14.64 16.04 -8.25
CA SER A 173 -15.40 15.18 -7.34
C SER A 173 -14.81 15.15 -5.93
N SER A 174 -15.55 14.60 -4.97
CA SER A 174 -15.16 14.54 -3.57
C SER A 174 -14.79 13.13 -3.13
N GLY A 175 -13.68 13.00 -2.41
CA GLY A 175 -13.29 11.78 -1.70
C GLY A 175 -14.03 11.57 -0.37
N LYS A 176 -15.04 12.39 -0.06
CA LYS A 176 -15.84 12.25 1.17
C LYS A 176 -16.84 11.11 1.03
N PHE A 177 -16.92 10.28 2.06
CA PHE A 177 -17.94 9.24 2.16
C PHE A 177 -19.34 9.84 2.31
N PRO A 178 -20.39 9.18 1.80
CA PRO A 178 -21.77 9.58 2.06
C PRO A 178 -22.05 9.68 3.58
N PHE A 179 -22.87 10.64 3.99
CA PHE A 179 -23.36 10.81 5.37
C PHE A 179 -22.30 11.15 6.45
N PHE A 180 -21.20 11.80 6.09
CA PHE A 180 -20.12 12.21 7.02
C PHE A 180 -19.44 11.04 7.79
N ALA A 181 -19.67 9.79 7.40
CA ALA A 181 -18.98 8.65 7.98
C ALA A 181 -17.49 8.71 7.62
N LYS A 182 -16.62 8.70 8.64
CA LYS A 182 -15.18 8.53 8.48
C LYS A 182 -14.82 7.08 8.74
N LEU A 183 -13.87 6.57 7.97
CA LEU A 183 -13.17 5.32 8.26
C LEU A 183 -11.70 5.67 8.44
N ASP A 184 -11.42 6.30 9.58
CA ASP A 184 -10.08 6.67 10.01
C ASP A 184 -9.68 5.86 11.26
N PRO A 185 -8.37 5.75 11.56
CA PRO A 185 -7.83 4.85 12.60
C PRO A 185 -8.40 5.07 14.00
N TYR A 186 -8.92 6.28 14.28
CA TYR A 186 -9.38 6.65 15.61
C TYR A 186 -10.84 6.25 15.85
N THR A 187 -11.59 5.93 14.79
CA THR A 187 -12.99 5.56 14.90
C THR A 187 -13.19 4.14 15.42
N TRP A 188 -14.32 3.89 16.09
CA TRP A 188 -14.74 2.52 16.44
C TRP A 188 -15.03 1.68 15.18
N ALA A 189 -15.55 2.31 14.12
CA ALA A 189 -15.85 1.66 12.85
C ALA A 189 -14.59 1.04 12.21
N HIS A 190 -13.46 1.75 12.27
CA HIS A 190 -12.19 1.25 11.75
C HIS A 190 -11.65 0.07 12.56
N LYS A 191 -11.66 0.15 13.90
CA LYS A 191 -11.30 -1.00 14.75
C LYS A 191 -12.15 -2.24 14.44
N LYS A 192 -13.46 -2.05 14.28
CA LYS A 192 -14.38 -3.13 13.87
C LYS A 192 -14.05 -3.67 12.49
N PHE A 193 -13.70 -2.80 11.53
CA PHE A 193 -13.25 -3.18 10.20
C PHE A 193 -11.99 -4.05 10.27
N ALA A 194 -10.91 -3.56 10.89
CA ALA A 194 -9.64 -4.28 11.06
C ALA A 194 -9.83 -5.60 11.82
N TRP A 195 -10.68 -5.60 12.85
CA TRP A 195 -11.06 -6.83 13.55
C TRP A 195 -11.79 -7.79 12.62
N SER A 196 -12.84 -7.37 11.90
CA SER A 196 -13.62 -8.26 11.04
C SER A 196 -12.81 -8.88 9.89
N LEU A 197 -11.79 -8.18 9.41
CA LEU A 197 -10.91 -8.65 8.34
C LEU A 197 -9.75 -9.52 8.85
N GLY A 198 -9.40 -9.47 10.13
CA GLY A 198 -8.48 -10.46 10.70
C GLY A 198 -9.18 -11.79 10.92
N VAL A 199 -9.03 -12.73 10.00
CA VAL A 199 -9.68 -14.05 10.04
C VAL A 199 -8.95 -15.05 10.93
N ASP A 200 -7.65 -14.84 11.17
CA ASP A 200 -6.86 -15.54 12.18
C ASP A 200 -6.35 -14.53 13.21
N LYS A 201 -6.91 -14.60 14.43
CA LYS A 201 -6.66 -13.62 15.48
C LYS A 201 -5.25 -13.69 16.06
N GLU A 202 -4.69 -14.89 16.15
CA GLU A 202 -3.36 -15.10 16.73
C GLU A 202 -2.28 -14.63 15.76
N ALA A 203 -2.42 -14.95 14.46
CA ALA A 203 -1.54 -14.40 13.43
C ALA A 203 -1.61 -12.86 13.40
N MET A 204 -2.83 -12.29 13.42
CA MET A 204 -2.99 -10.83 13.50
C MET A 204 -2.34 -10.23 14.75
N LYS A 205 -2.52 -10.84 15.94
CA LYS A 205 -1.90 -10.34 17.18
C LYS A 205 -0.37 -10.33 17.09
N ARG A 206 0.23 -11.38 16.53
CA ARG A 206 1.67 -11.45 16.27
C ARG A 206 2.12 -10.33 15.34
N ASP A 207 1.48 -10.20 14.18
CA ASP A 207 1.93 -9.30 13.11
C ASP A 207 1.70 -7.82 13.46
N VAL A 208 0.57 -7.52 14.12
CA VAL A 208 0.29 -6.19 14.69
C VAL A 208 1.37 -5.77 15.69
N LYS A 209 1.79 -6.69 16.58
CA LYS A 209 2.86 -6.42 17.55
C LYS A 209 4.21 -6.21 16.87
N THR A 210 4.52 -6.97 15.82
CA THR A 210 5.73 -6.78 15.02
C THR A 210 5.78 -5.37 14.41
N VAL A 211 4.72 -4.95 13.71
CA VAL A 211 4.64 -3.60 13.15
C VAL A 211 4.65 -2.54 14.25
N ALA A 212 3.93 -2.77 15.36
CA ALA A 212 3.98 -1.92 16.53
C ALA A 212 5.37 -1.86 17.21
N GLY A 213 6.33 -2.70 16.83
CA GLY A 213 7.74 -2.61 17.25
C GLY A 213 8.61 -1.71 16.37
N TRP A 214 8.16 -1.31 15.18
CA TRP A 214 8.93 -0.45 14.27
C TRP A 214 8.87 1.04 14.68
N ASP A 215 9.92 1.80 14.35
CA ASP A 215 10.04 3.24 14.66
C ASP A 215 9.54 4.13 13.51
N PHE A 216 8.26 4.03 13.16
CA PHE A 216 7.65 4.89 12.12
C PHE A 216 6.89 6.07 12.73
N GLU A 217 6.95 7.22 12.06
CA GLU A 217 6.19 8.42 12.40
C GLU A 217 5.04 8.67 11.42
N ARG A 218 5.17 8.15 10.20
CA ARG A 218 4.22 8.31 9.09
C ARG A 218 3.62 6.98 8.66
N ILE A 219 2.36 7.00 8.24
CA ILE A 219 1.69 5.88 7.55
C ILE A 219 1.18 6.36 6.20
N ILE A 220 1.50 5.60 5.14
CA ILE A 220 0.97 5.79 3.79
C ILE A 220 0.07 4.58 3.46
N PRO A 221 -1.26 4.72 3.57
CA PRO A 221 -2.20 3.70 3.11
C PRO A 221 -2.41 3.79 1.58
N CYS A 222 -2.84 2.71 0.94
CA CYS A 222 -3.38 2.77 -0.42
C CYS A 222 -4.70 3.55 -0.49
N HIS A 223 -5.47 3.58 0.60
CA HIS A 223 -6.79 4.21 0.69
C HIS A 223 -6.88 5.28 1.78
N GLY A 224 -7.15 6.53 1.39
CA GLY A 224 -7.27 7.67 2.30
C GLY A 224 -6.01 8.54 2.39
N ASP A 225 -6.09 9.60 3.18
CA ASP A 225 -5.03 10.59 3.30
C ASP A 225 -3.79 10.02 4.03
N VAL A 226 -2.61 10.53 3.71
CA VAL A 226 -1.36 10.17 4.41
C VAL A 226 -1.45 10.63 5.88
N ILE A 227 -1.05 9.76 6.81
CA ILE A 227 -0.90 10.12 8.22
C ILE A 227 0.54 10.64 8.38
N GLU A 228 0.71 11.95 8.28
CA GLU A 228 2.04 12.60 8.25
C GLU A 228 2.80 12.52 9.57
N LYS A 229 2.09 12.47 10.69
CA LYS A 229 2.62 12.45 12.06
C LYS A 229 1.79 11.53 12.93
N ASP A 230 2.35 11.14 14.08
CA ASP A 230 1.70 10.27 15.06
C ASP A 230 1.24 8.92 14.49
N GLY A 231 1.94 8.40 13.47
CA GLY A 231 1.67 7.11 12.85
C GLY A 231 1.57 5.98 13.88
N LYS A 232 2.49 5.92 14.86
CA LYS A 232 2.40 4.97 15.98
C LYS A 232 1.06 5.04 16.68
N LYS A 233 0.62 6.23 17.06
CA LYS A 233 -0.63 6.44 17.79
C LYS A 233 -1.82 5.96 16.96
N ALA A 234 -1.85 6.29 15.67
CA ALA A 234 -2.88 5.82 14.75
C ALA A 234 -2.91 4.29 14.65
N TRP A 235 -1.76 3.64 14.48
CA TRP A 235 -1.66 2.17 14.42
C TRP A 235 -2.15 1.51 15.71
N MET A 236 -1.68 1.99 16.86
CA MET A 236 -2.05 1.45 18.17
C MET A 236 -3.55 1.60 18.42
N GLU A 237 -4.16 2.70 17.98
CA GLU A 237 -5.60 2.91 18.12
C GLU A 237 -6.41 2.02 17.17
N ALA A 238 -6.03 1.91 15.89
CA ALA A 238 -6.72 1.06 14.92
C ALA A 238 -6.71 -0.42 15.33
N TYR A 239 -5.60 -0.88 15.90
CA TYR A 239 -5.39 -2.29 16.26
C TYR A 239 -5.49 -2.58 17.76
N LYS A 240 -6.08 -1.67 18.54
CA LYS A 240 -6.19 -1.79 20.00
C LYS A 240 -6.72 -3.14 20.47
N TRP A 241 -7.76 -3.68 19.82
CA TRP A 241 -8.36 -4.98 20.18
C TRP A 241 -7.44 -6.20 19.97
N TYR A 242 -6.34 -6.06 19.24
CA TYR A 242 -5.30 -7.10 19.12
C TYR A 242 -4.13 -6.89 20.09
N LEU A 243 -3.96 -5.67 20.59
CA LEU A 243 -2.88 -5.27 21.48
C LEU A 243 -3.25 -5.43 22.96
N ASP A 244 -4.53 -5.31 23.26
CA ASP A 244 -5.13 -5.61 24.57
C ASP A 244 -5.04 -7.12 24.92
#